data_AF-B9TCK3-F1
#
_entry.id   AF-B9TCK3-F1
#
_cell.length_a   1.000
_cell.length_b   1.000
_cell.length_c   1.000
_cell.angle_alpha   90.00
_cell.angle_beta   90.00
_cell.angle_gamma   90.00
#
_symmetry.space_group_name_H-M   'P 1'
#
loop_
_entity.id
_entity.type
_entity.pdbx_description
1 polymer ?
#
loop_
_entity_poly.entity_id
_entity_poly.type
_entity_poly.pdbx_seq_one_letter_code
_entity_poly.pdbx_strand_id
1 'polypeptide(L)'
;MAGSDSEGVACCVKHFPGHGDTHVDSHRDLPTVDKPLPELERFEFAPFRTAAPHAPAVMTAHIVYPALDPDNPATMSRAILHDLLRTQWNYDGVIITDGMDMHAIAHRYDAGEAAVNALMAGADMVMAIGSRETQAATIDAIAAAIDDGRLPLAEVLARLDRLDRLAHTHPAGAVQYTTEDADRALMADAWRRALTARGNPQRPAPGSKVRLVARQDVVSDGVSEAGVPATAIAAMLSALFDVDLVTFADAETFDWNALPDDGRFTILASTSRRRYGPHARATWTPHLHLALWNPYQALDFAAPALMTYGFAPPALDAVRAWLAGEIEAVGRCPVPGFLRTP
;
A
#
# COMPACT_ATOMS: atom_id res chain seq x y z
N MET A 1 -7.50 7.73 11.67
CA MET A 1 -8.08 7.17 12.90
C MET A 1 -9.21 8.05 13.40
N ALA A 2 -8.95 9.26 13.92
CA ALA A 2 -10.00 10.15 14.45
C ALA A 2 -11.21 10.35 13.50
N GLY A 3 -10.97 10.55 12.20
CA GLY A 3 -12.07 10.71 11.23
C GLY A 3 -12.88 9.43 10.94
N SER A 4 -12.33 8.24 11.18
CA SER A 4 -13.13 7.00 11.08
C SER A 4 -13.89 6.75 12.37
N ASP A 5 -13.25 7.03 13.51
CA ASP A 5 -13.84 6.93 14.84
C ASP A 5 -15.04 7.87 15.00
N SER A 6 -14.98 9.10 14.45
CA SER A 6 -16.11 10.03 14.44
C SER A 6 -17.34 9.52 13.68
N GLU A 7 -17.13 8.62 12.72
CA GLU A 7 -18.19 7.95 11.95
C GLU A 7 -18.56 6.58 12.54
N GLY A 8 -18.05 6.24 13.73
CA GLY A 8 -18.31 4.98 14.42
C GLY A 8 -17.56 3.77 13.83
N VAL A 9 -16.61 3.97 12.92
CA VAL A 9 -15.86 2.90 12.25
C VAL A 9 -14.59 2.56 13.00
N ALA A 10 -14.49 1.31 13.49
CA ALA A 10 -13.29 0.79 14.13
C ALA A 10 -12.07 0.86 13.20
N CYS A 11 -11.01 1.53 13.66
CA CYS A 11 -9.74 1.54 12.95
C CYS A 11 -8.88 0.31 13.26
N CYS A 12 -8.12 -0.13 12.25
CA CYS A 12 -7.08 -1.13 12.41
C CYS A 12 -5.73 -0.58 11.93
N VAL A 13 -4.78 -0.40 12.86
CA VAL A 13 -3.42 0.08 12.52
C VAL A 13 -2.61 -1.09 12.00
N LYS A 14 -1.93 -0.92 10.86
CA LYS A 14 -1.25 -2.02 10.18
C LYS A 14 -0.02 -1.58 9.37
N HIS A 15 0.94 -2.45 9.09
CA HIS A 15 1.08 -3.83 9.57
C HIS A 15 2.17 -3.88 10.64
N PHE A 16 1.81 -4.24 11.87
CA PHE A 16 2.69 -4.25 13.03
C PHE A 16 3.73 -5.39 12.93
N PRO A 17 5.00 -5.17 13.28
CA PRO A 17 5.55 -3.95 13.86
C PRO A 17 6.14 -2.94 12.85
N GLY A 18 6.08 -3.22 11.54
CA GLY A 18 6.39 -2.23 10.50
C GLY A 18 6.86 -2.85 9.17
N HIS A 19 6.03 -2.77 8.13
CA HIS A 19 6.31 -3.35 6.80
C HIS A 19 7.13 -2.41 5.87
N GLY A 20 7.25 -1.13 6.22
CA GLY A 20 7.72 -0.07 5.31
C GLY A 20 9.15 -0.20 4.77
N ASP A 21 10.00 -1.02 5.40
CA ASP A 21 11.39 -1.26 4.99
C ASP A 21 11.65 -2.71 4.56
N THR A 22 10.70 -3.31 3.85
CA THR A 22 10.90 -4.60 3.19
C THR A 22 11.22 -4.39 1.71
N HIS A 23 12.18 -5.16 1.20
CA HIS A 23 12.53 -5.19 -0.23
C HIS A 23 11.92 -6.40 -0.96
N VAL A 24 11.29 -7.30 -0.21
CA VAL A 24 10.61 -8.50 -0.70
C VAL A 24 9.12 -8.38 -0.39
N ASP A 25 8.29 -8.66 -1.38
CA ASP A 25 6.84 -8.64 -1.24
C ASP A 25 6.37 -9.87 -0.45
N SER A 26 5.65 -9.67 0.66
CA SER A 26 5.10 -10.75 1.50
C SER A 26 4.11 -11.65 0.76
N HIS A 27 3.60 -11.21 -0.39
CA HIS A 27 2.78 -12.04 -1.27
C HIS A 27 3.61 -12.98 -2.15
N ARG A 28 4.95 -12.92 -2.08
CA ARG A 28 5.85 -13.74 -2.92
C ARG A 28 6.80 -14.60 -2.10
N ASP A 29 7.30 -14.08 -0.99
CA ASP A 29 8.16 -14.81 -0.04
C ASP A 29 8.05 -14.19 1.36
N LEU A 30 8.59 -14.85 2.39
CA LEU A 30 8.61 -14.34 3.76
C LEU A 30 9.66 -13.23 3.90
N PRO A 31 9.28 -11.96 4.10
CA PRO A 31 10.24 -10.87 4.21
C PRO A 31 10.90 -10.86 5.61
N THR A 32 12.10 -10.30 5.65
CA THR A 32 12.86 -10.09 6.89
C THR A 32 13.22 -8.61 7.01
N VAL A 33 13.08 -8.05 8.21
CA VAL A 33 13.61 -6.74 8.58
C VAL A 33 14.75 -6.95 9.58
N ASP A 34 15.98 -6.92 9.06
CA ASP A 34 17.20 -7.14 9.84
C ASP A 34 17.76 -5.81 10.37
N LYS A 35 17.11 -5.28 11.40
CA LYS A 35 17.50 -4.03 12.08
C LYS A 35 17.74 -4.28 13.56
N PRO A 36 18.72 -3.59 14.17
CA PRO A 36 18.87 -3.62 15.62
C PRO A 36 17.70 -2.89 16.29
N LEU A 37 17.36 -3.31 17.52
CA LEU A 37 16.22 -2.76 18.27
C LEU A 37 16.16 -1.22 18.34
N PRO A 38 17.26 -0.47 18.56
CA PRO A 38 17.21 0.99 18.60
C PRO A 38 16.77 1.63 17.27
N GLU A 39 17.03 0.97 16.13
CA GLU A 39 16.55 1.46 14.83
C GLU A 39 15.07 1.13 14.64
N LEU A 40 14.63 -0.08 15.03
CA LEU A 40 13.20 -0.42 15.04
C LEU A 40 12.40 0.56 15.90
N GLU A 41 12.90 0.92 17.09
CA GLU A 41 12.27 1.92 17.97
C GLU A 41 12.15 3.30 17.30
N ARG A 42 13.20 3.73 16.60
CA ARG A 42 13.27 5.04 15.96
C ARG A 42 12.39 5.13 14.71
N PHE A 43 12.21 4.03 13.99
CA PHE A 43 11.51 4.00 12.71
C PHE A 43 10.24 3.16 12.78
N GLU A 44 10.33 1.84 12.61
CA GLU A 44 9.19 0.94 12.47
C GLU A 44 8.16 1.10 13.59
N PHE A 45 8.61 1.17 14.85
CA PHE A 45 7.75 1.23 16.03
C PHE A 45 7.16 2.60 16.29
N ALA A 46 7.82 3.68 15.87
CA ALA A 46 7.42 5.06 16.16
C ALA A 46 5.94 5.37 15.81
N PRO A 47 5.43 5.03 14.60
CA PRO A 47 4.01 5.24 14.29
C PRO A 47 3.08 4.38 15.16
N PHE A 48 3.47 3.14 15.50
CA PHE A 48 2.64 2.27 16.35
C PHE A 48 2.65 2.70 17.82
N ARG A 49 3.78 3.17 18.36
CA ARG A 49 3.84 3.76 19.71
C ARG A 49 2.89 4.95 19.85
N THR A 50 2.73 5.72 18.77
CA THR A 50 1.79 6.84 18.73
C THR A 50 0.35 6.38 18.57
N ALA A 51 0.09 5.38 17.72
CA ALA A 51 -1.25 5.00 17.32
C ALA A 51 -1.91 3.94 18.23
N ALA A 52 -1.15 2.97 18.74
CA ALA A 52 -1.65 1.82 19.49
C ALA A 52 -2.48 2.19 20.73
N PRO A 53 -2.14 3.22 21.53
CA PRO A 53 -2.97 3.62 22.68
C PRO A 53 -4.40 4.06 22.30
N HIS A 54 -4.62 4.39 21.03
CA HIS A 54 -5.89 4.89 20.50
C HIS A 54 -6.53 3.94 19.49
N ALA A 55 -5.86 2.84 19.14
CA ALA A 55 -6.32 1.95 18.10
C ALA A 55 -7.26 0.89 18.69
N PRO A 56 -8.50 0.75 18.18
CA PRO A 56 -9.37 -0.36 18.56
C PRO A 56 -8.79 -1.72 18.17
N ALA A 57 -8.08 -1.77 17.04
CA ALA A 57 -7.40 -2.95 16.53
C ALA A 57 -6.00 -2.65 15.97
N VAL A 58 -5.12 -3.64 16.04
CA VAL A 58 -3.79 -3.67 15.40
C VAL A 58 -3.67 -4.95 14.59
N MET A 59 -3.28 -4.83 13.32
CA MET A 59 -3.01 -5.97 12.45
C MET A 59 -1.51 -6.25 12.39
N THR A 60 -1.11 -7.49 12.64
CA THR A 60 0.28 -7.94 12.56
C THR A 60 0.71 -8.29 11.14
N ALA A 61 2.01 -8.26 10.85
CA ALA A 61 2.61 -8.58 9.56
C ALA A 61 3.24 -9.98 9.54
N HIS A 62 3.22 -10.63 8.37
CA HIS A 62 3.98 -11.87 8.12
C HIS A 62 5.43 -11.56 7.76
N ILE A 63 6.21 -11.03 8.72
CA ILE A 63 7.60 -10.60 8.54
C ILE A 63 8.45 -11.10 9.72
N VAL A 64 9.66 -11.59 9.45
CA VAL A 64 10.63 -11.97 10.47
C VAL A 64 11.44 -10.75 10.92
N TYR A 65 11.60 -10.58 12.24
CA TYR A 65 12.44 -9.55 12.85
C TYR A 65 13.49 -10.22 13.73
N PRO A 66 14.69 -10.55 13.19
CA PRO A 66 15.67 -11.36 13.90
C PRO A 66 16.13 -10.80 15.25
N ALA A 67 16.08 -9.48 15.41
CA ALA A 67 16.39 -8.81 16.68
C ALA A 67 15.34 -9.03 17.78
N LEU A 68 14.15 -9.55 17.45
CA LEU A 68 13.06 -9.84 18.37
C LEU A 68 12.78 -11.35 18.44
N ASP A 69 12.65 -11.98 17.29
CA ASP A 69 12.38 -13.41 17.11
C ASP A 69 12.92 -13.84 15.73
N PRO A 70 14.03 -14.60 15.69
CA PRO A 70 14.63 -15.04 14.44
C PRO A 70 13.89 -16.21 13.78
N ASP A 71 13.05 -16.92 14.54
CA ASP A 71 12.47 -18.18 14.09
C ASP A 71 11.04 -18.02 13.58
N ASN A 72 10.31 -17.01 14.06
CA ASN A 72 8.90 -16.81 13.74
C ASN A 72 8.62 -15.46 13.07
N PRO A 73 7.68 -15.40 12.12
CA PRO A 73 7.13 -14.12 11.69
C PRO A 73 6.42 -13.42 12.85
N ALA A 74 6.31 -12.09 12.80
CA ALA A 74 5.63 -11.29 13.81
C ALA A 74 4.22 -11.80 14.13
N THR A 75 3.47 -12.28 13.13
CA THR A 75 2.14 -12.89 13.32
C THR A 75 2.11 -14.13 14.22
N MET A 76 3.22 -14.86 14.32
CA MET A 76 3.33 -16.09 15.12
C MET A 76 4.37 -15.95 16.25
N SER A 77 4.87 -14.75 16.50
CA SER A 77 5.88 -14.51 17.53
C SER A 77 5.26 -14.04 18.83
N ARG A 78 5.37 -14.86 19.88
CA ARG A 78 4.94 -14.49 21.23
C ARG A 78 5.74 -13.31 21.78
N ALA A 79 7.03 -13.24 21.47
CA ALA A 79 7.88 -12.12 21.85
C ALA A 79 7.36 -10.79 21.29
N ILE A 80 6.77 -10.81 20.09
CA ILE A 80 6.28 -9.60 19.41
C ILE A 80 4.84 -9.27 19.80
N LEU A 81 3.89 -10.22 19.70
CA LEU A 81 2.47 -9.91 19.96
C LEU A 81 2.14 -9.83 21.45
N HIS A 82 2.69 -10.73 22.26
CA HIS A 82 2.41 -10.78 23.68
C HIS A 82 3.41 -9.96 24.50
N ASP A 83 4.71 -10.23 24.37
CA ASP A 83 5.67 -9.61 25.29
C ASP A 83 5.90 -8.13 24.95
N LEU A 84 6.07 -7.80 23.67
CA LEU A 84 6.23 -6.41 23.23
C LEU A 84 4.90 -5.64 23.21
N LEU A 85 3.93 -6.04 22.37
CA LEU A 85 2.72 -5.27 22.15
C LEU A 85 1.74 -5.33 23.34
N ARG A 86 1.32 -6.52 23.75
CA ARG A 86 0.34 -6.67 24.86
C ARG A 86 0.93 -6.22 26.19
N THR A 87 2.15 -6.65 26.52
CA THR A 87 2.73 -6.45 27.86
C THR A 87 3.53 -5.15 27.96
N GLN A 88 4.65 -5.02 27.23
CA GLN A 88 5.53 -3.85 27.38
C GLN A 88 4.88 -2.54 26.91
N TRP A 89 4.01 -2.59 25.89
CA TRP A 89 3.32 -1.41 25.37
C TRP A 89 1.94 -1.24 25.98
N ASN A 90 1.49 -2.18 26.82
CA ASN A 90 0.20 -2.17 27.50
C ASN A 90 -0.97 -1.93 26.52
N TYR A 91 -0.90 -2.55 25.33
CA TYR A 91 -1.97 -2.46 24.35
C TYR A 91 -3.14 -3.36 24.77
N ASP A 92 -4.35 -2.81 24.91
CA ASP A 92 -5.52 -3.57 25.36
C ASP A 92 -6.59 -3.80 24.26
N GLY A 93 -6.36 -3.26 23.06
CA GLY A 93 -7.24 -3.48 21.91
C GLY A 93 -7.09 -4.89 21.31
N VAL A 94 -7.78 -5.10 20.19
CA VAL A 94 -7.75 -6.37 19.44
C VAL A 94 -6.46 -6.48 18.64
N ILE A 95 -5.82 -7.64 18.66
CA ILE A 95 -4.72 -8.03 17.78
C ILE A 95 -5.29 -8.99 16.73
N ILE A 96 -5.24 -8.61 15.45
CA ILE A 96 -5.71 -9.42 14.33
C ILE A 96 -4.56 -9.80 13.40
N THR A 97 -4.58 -11.00 12.82
CA THR A 97 -3.57 -11.38 11.80
C THR A 97 -3.78 -10.65 10.48
N ASP A 98 -2.72 -10.53 9.66
CA ASP A 98 -2.91 -10.31 8.22
C ASP A 98 -3.47 -11.60 7.56
N GLY A 99 -3.73 -11.55 6.25
CA GLY A 99 -4.36 -12.65 5.50
C GLY A 99 -3.56 -13.93 5.62
N MET A 100 -4.14 -14.97 6.23
CA MET A 100 -3.41 -16.24 6.46
C MET A 100 -3.22 -17.06 5.18
N ASP A 101 -3.89 -16.68 4.09
CA ASP A 101 -3.75 -17.24 2.74
C ASP A 101 -2.54 -16.69 1.98
N MET A 102 -1.90 -15.63 2.48
CA MET A 102 -0.72 -15.05 1.85
C MET A 102 0.42 -16.06 1.74
N HIS A 103 1.16 -16.02 0.62
CA HIS A 103 2.27 -16.95 0.33
C HIS A 103 3.30 -17.07 1.47
N ALA A 104 3.58 -15.98 2.18
CA ALA A 104 4.48 -15.98 3.35
C ALA A 104 4.08 -17.00 4.44
N ILE A 105 2.80 -17.35 4.55
CA ILE A 105 2.27 -18.31 5.52
C ILE A 105 1.81 -19.60 4.83
N ALA A 106 0.93 -19.49 3.82
CA ALA A 106 0.22 -20.63 3.23
C ALA A 106 1.13 -21.69 2.57
N HIS A 107 2.37 -21.33 2.21
CA HIS A 107 3.35 -22.28 1.64
C HIS A 107 4.26 -22.92 2.70
N ARG A 108 4.16 -22.49 3.96
CA ARG A 108 5.05 -22.86 5.07
C ARG A 108 4.33 -23.60 6.18
N TYR A 109 3.05 -23.29 6.37
CA TYR A 109 2.25 -23.80 7.47
C TYR A 109 0.92 -24.31 6.95
N ASP A 110 0.43 -25.39 7.56
CA ASP A 110 -0.98 -25.76 7.43
C ASP A 110 -1.85 -24.61 7.95
N ALA A 111 -2.97 -24.33 7.28
CA ALA A 111 -3.82 -23.18 7.60
C ALA A 111 -4.42 -23.25 9.02
N GLY A 112 -4.74 -24.45 9.50
CA GLY A 112 -5.25 -24.67 10.85
C GLY A 112 -4.17 -24.46 11.90
N GLU A 113 -3.02 -25.10 11.73
CA GLU A 113 -1.89 -24.94 12.66
C GLU A 113 -1.32 -23.51 12.65
N ALA A 114 -1.31 -22.84 11.50
CA ALA A 114 -0.94 -21.43 11.39
C ALA A 114 -1.85 -20.52 12.24
N ALA A 115 -3.16 -20.77 12.20
CA ALA A 115 -4.13 -20.03 13.00
C ALA A 115 -3.92 -20.29 14.50
N VAL A 116 -3.72 -21.56 14.90
CA VAL A 116 -3.43 -21.93 16.28
C VAL A 116 -2.15 -21.24 16.78
N ASN A 117 -1.07 -21.27 15.99
CA ASN A 117 0.20 -20.62 16.33
C ASN A 117 0.05 -19.11 16.50
N ALA A 118 -0.71 -18.43 15.63
CA ALA A 118 -0.96 -17.00 15.77
C ALA A 118 -1.75 -16.67 17.05
N LEU A 119 -2.74 -17.49 17.40
CA LEU A 119 -3.48 -17.35 18.66
C LEU A 119 -2.57 -17.58 19.87
N MET A 120 -1.74 -18.63 19.86
CA MET A 120 -0.75 -18.91 20.92
C MET A 120 0.28 -17.78 21.09
N ALA A 121 0.65 -17.12 19.99
CA ALA A 121 1.54 -15.96 19.99
C ALA A 121 0.91 -14.72 20.65
N GLY A 122 -0.42 -14.62 20.66
CA GLY A 122 -1.14 -13.53 21.33
C GLY A 122 -2.12 -12.77 20.45
N ALA A 123 -2.38 -13.23 19.22
CA ALA A 123 -3.49 -12.71 18.43
C ALA A 123 -4.83 -13.01 19.13
N ASP A 124 -5.79 -12.09 19.01
CA ASP A 124 -7.17 -12.27 19.46
C ASP A 124 -8.06 -12.79 18.32
N MET A 125 -7.73 -12.46 17.07
CA MET A 125 -8.52 -12.82 15.88
C MET A 125 -7.62 -13.23 14.71
N VAL A 126 -8.06 -14.26 13.98
CA VAL A 126 -7.39 -14.75 12.77
C VAL A 126 -8.16 -14.33 11.53
N MET A 127 -7.48 -13.67 10.58
CA MET A 127 -8.03 -13.34 9.28
C MET A 127 -7.91 -14.56 8.33
N ALA A 128 -8.84 -15.50 8.49
CA ALA A 128 -8.94 -16.73 7.69
C ALA A 128 -9.65 -16.46 6.35
N ILE A 129 -8.88 -15.98 5.36
CA ILE A 129 -9.33 -15.82 3.97
C ILE A 129 -9.09 -17.14 3.22
N GLY A 130 -9.91 -17.42 2.21
CA GLY A 130 -9.74 -18.59 1.35
C GLY A 130 -11.06 -19.31 1.09
N SER A 131 -10.97 -20.60 0.78
CA SER A 131 -12.14 -21.44 0.53
C SER A 131 -12.91 -21.73 1.83
N ARG A 132 -14.20 -22.04 1.71
CA ARG A 132 -15.01 -22.49 2.85
C ARG A 132 -14.42 -23.72 3.54
N GLU A 133 -13.80 -24.62 2.77
CA GLU A 133 -13.14 -25.82 3.30
C GLU A 133 -11.94 -25.45 4.17
N THR A 134 -11.08 -24.55 3.69
CA THR A 134 -9.94 -24.02 4.47
C THR A 134 -10.43 -23.36 5.77
N GLN A 135 -11.49 -22.55 5.69
CA GLN A 135 -12.06 -21.91 6.87
C GLN A 135 -12.63 -22.92 7.88
N ALA A 136 -13.31 -23.97 7.42
CA ALA A 136 -13.80 -25.04 8.29
C ALA A 136 -12.65 -25.79 8.97
N ALA A 137 -11.61 -26.17 8.22
CA ALA A 137 -10.43 -26.82 8.77
C ALA A 137 -9.71 -25.94 9.82
N THR A 138 -9.64 -24.63 9.60
CA THR A 138 -9.11 -23.68 10.58
C THR A 138 -9.93 -23.68 11.88
N ILE A 139 -11.27 -23.70 11.78
CA ILE A 139 -12.15 -23.77 12.96
C ILE A 139 -11.92 -25.08 13.72
N ASP A 140 -11.87 -26.21 13.01
CA ASP A 140 -11.67 -27.54 13.60
C ASP A 140 -10.31 -27.63 14.33
N ALA A 141 -9.24 -27.08 13.74
CA ALA A 141 -7.92 -27.04 14.36
C ALA A 141 -7.90 -26.18 15.64
N ILE A 142 -8.57 -25.03 15.64
CA ILE A 142 -8.70 -24.19 16.84
C ILE A 142 -9.49 -24.92 17.93
N ALA A 143 -10.59 -25.61 17.57
CA ALA A 143 -11.37 -26.39 18.52
C ALA A 143 -10.52 -27.52 19.15
N ALA A 144 -9.77 -28.26 18.33
CA ALA A 144 -8.86 -29.29 18.82
C ALA A 144 -7.78 -28.74 19.75
N ALA A 145 -7.21 -27.56 19.43
CA ALA A 145 -6.22 -26.91 20.27
C ALA A 145 -6.79 -26.39 21.61
N ILE A 146 -8.08 -26.09 21.67
CA ILE A 146 -8.76 -25.77 22.93
C ILE A 146 -8.96 -27.06 23.75
N ASP A 147 -9.44 -28.12 23.11
CA ASP A 147 -9.72 -29.40 23.76
C ASP A 147 -8.45 -30.08 24.31
N ASP A 148 -7.32 -29.97 23.60
CA ASP A 148 -6.03 -30.53 24.01
C ASP A 148 -5.22 -29.63 24.97
N GLY A 149 -5.68 -28.40 25.19
CA GLY A 149 -5.09 -27.43 26.12
C GLY A 149 -3.95 -26.58 25.55
N ARG A 150 -3.59 -26.70 24.25
CA ARG A 150 -2.64 -25.79 23.59
C ARG A 150 -3.13 -24.33 23.58
N LEU A 151 -4.44 -24.13 23.52
CA LEU A 151 -5.12 -22.86 23.72
C LEU A 151 -5.95 -22.90 25.01
N PRO A 152 -5.41 -22.43 26.14
CA PRO A 152 -6.12 -22.47 27.41
C PRO A 152 -7.45 -21.67 27.35
N LEU A 153 -8.53 -22.26 27.85
CA LEU A 153 -9.87 -21.65 27.80
C LEU A 153 -9.93 -20.25 28.42
N ALA A 154 -9.22 -20.01 29.55
CA ALA A 154 -9.17 -18.69 30.18
C ALA A 154 -8.58 -17.62 29.25
N GLU A 155 -7.61 -18.02 28.45
CA GLU A 155 -6.95 -17.18 27.45
C GLU A 155 -7.88 -16.91 26.26
N VAL A 156 -8.66 -17.90 25.83
CA VAL A 156 -9.71 -17.73 24.80
C VAL A 156 -10.79 -16.75 25.28
N LEU A 157 -11.28 -16.92 26.52
CA LEU A 157 -12.29 -16.03 27.10
C LEU A 157 -11.80 -14.57 27.17
N ALA A 158 -10.53 -14.34 27.51
CA ALA A 158 -9.95 -13.01 27.50
C ALA A 158 -9.88 -12.37 26.09
N ARG A 159 -9.69 -13.19 25.04
CA ARG A 159 -9.72 -12.72 23.65
C ARG A 159 -11.15 -12.35 23.23
N LEU A 160 -12.13 -13.21 23.58
CA LEU A 160 -13.55 -12.96 23.33
C LEU A 160 -14.04 -11.67 24.00
N ASP A 161 -13.63 -11.40 25.25
CA ASP A 161 -13.97 -10.13 25.93
C ASP A 161 -13.48 -8.90 25.14
N ARG A 162 -12.27 -8.94 24.58
CA ARG A 162 -11.78 -7.84 23.72
C ARG A 162 -12.59 -7.68 22.45
N LEU A 163 -12.97 -8.79 21.82
CA LEU A 163 -13.79 -8.79 20.61
C LEU A 163 -15.21 -8.26 20.89
N ASP A 164 -15.80 -8.66 22.02
CA ASP A 164 -17.12 -8.19 22.46
C ASP A 164 -17.09 -6.68 22.77
N ARG A 165 -16.05 -6.19 23.47
CA ARG A 165 -15.86 -4.75 23.68
C ARG A 165 -15.71 -3.98 22.37
N LEU A 166 -14.96 -4.52 21.41
CA LEU A 166 -14.81 -3.91 20.08
C LEU A 166 -16.16 -3.82 19.36
N ALA A 167 -16.90 -4.93 19.30
CA ALA A 167 -18.21 -5.00 18.65
C ALA A 167 -19.27 -4.11 19.34
N HIS A 168 -19.22 -3.99 20.66
CA HIS A 168 -20.11 -3.12 21.41
C HIS A 168 -19.80 -1.63 21.18
N THR A 169 -18.51 -1.29 21.08
CA THR A 169 -18.07 0.10 20.83
C THR A 169 -18.33 0.52 19.38
N HIS A 170 -18.19 -0.41 18.44
CA HIS A 170 -18.35 -0.18 17.00
C HIS A 170 -19.37 -1.15 16.41
N PRO A 171 -20.67 -0.96 16.67
CA PRO A 171 -21.71 -1.88 16.20
C PRO A 171 -21.78 -1.88 14.67
N ALA A 172 -21.76 -3.07 14.08
CA ALA A 172 -21.97 -3.23 12.64
C ALA A 172 -23.46 -3.03 12.31
N GLY A 173 -23.74 -2.10 11.39
CA GLY A 173 -25.09 -1.81 10.94
C GLY A 173 -25.10 -1.10 9.60
N ALA A 174 -26.23 -1.18 8.89
CA ALA A 174 -26.40 -0.40 7.67
C ALA A 174 -26.55 1.09 8.03
N VAL A 175 -25.67 1.92 7.48
CA VAL A 175 -25.76 3.37 7.56
C VAL A 175 -26.06 3.91 6.17
N GLN A 176 -26.99 4.87 6.07
CA GLN A 176 -27.25 5.54 4.80
C GLN A 176 -26.11 6.51 4.51
N TYR A 177 -25.42 6.33 3.39
CA TYR A 177 -24.33 7.20 2.96
C TYR A 177 -24.86 8.41 2.19
N THR A 178 -25.42 9.38 2.90
CA THR A 178 -26.12 10.52 2.28
C THR A 178 -25.20 11.63 1.77
N THR A 179 -23.91 11.60 2.12
CA THR A 179 -22.93 12.66 1.81
C THR A 179 -21.96 12.28 0.69
N GLU A 180 -22.20 11.15 0.00
CA GLU A 180 -21.27 10.57 -0.98
C GLU A 180 -20.76 11.59 -2.02
N ASP A 181 -21.63 12.43 -2.58
CA ASP A 181 -21.23 13.43 -3.57
C ASP A 181 -20.29 14.50 -2.98
N ALA A 182 -20.56 14.94 -1.75
CA ALA A 182 -19.71 15.91 -1.05
C ALA A 182 -18.35 15.31 -0.72
N ASP A 183 -18.31 14.04 -0.29
CA ASP A 183 -17.08 13.32 0.02
C ASP A 183 -16.26 13.04 -1.25
N ARG A 184 -16.91 12.72 -2.37
CA ARG A 184 -16.26 12.60 -3.69
C ARG A 184 -15.64 13.93 -4.13
N ALA A 185 -16.34 15.06 -3.94
CA ALA A 185 -15.82 16.38 -4.26
C ALA A 185 -14.62 16.76 -3.36
N LEU A 186 -14.70 16.48 -2.06
CA LEU A 186 -13.61 16.69 -1.11
C LEU A 186 -12.37 15.86 -1.50
N MET A 187 -12.56 14.59 -1.85
CA MET A 187 -11.46 13.73 -2.29
C MET A 187 -10.85 14.24 -3.60
N ALA A 188 -11.65 14.70 -4.56
CA ALA A 188 -11.13 15.30 -5.79
C ALA A 188 -10.30 16.56 -5.53
N ASP A 189 -10.72 17.43 -4.60
CA ASP A 189 -9.91 18.57 -4.16
C ASP A 189 -8.59 18.11 -3.52
N ALA A 190 -8.63 17.10 -2.66
CA ALA A 190 -7.43 16.54 -2.03
C ALA A 190 -6.41 16.06 -3.08
N TRP A 191 -6.85 15.38 -4.15
CA TRP A 191 -5.99 14.98 -5.26
C TRP A 191 -5.40 16.18 -6.01
N ARG A 192 -6.18 17.23 -6.26
CA ARG A 192 -5.70 18.47 -6.89
C ARG A 192 -4.60 19.14 -6.06
N ARG A 193 -4.79 19.24 -4.75
CA ARG A 193 -3.78 19.83 -3.83
C ARG A 193 -2.55 18.94 -3.65
N ALA A 194 -2.72 17.63 -3.75
CA ALA A 194 -1.62 16.67 -3.61
C ALA A 194 -0.71 16.64 -4.85
N LEU A 195 -1.22 17.02 -6.03
CA LEU A 195 -0.44 17.06 -7.26
C LEU A 195 0.86 17.86 -7.08
N THR A 196 1.99 17.19 -7.27
CA THR A 196 3.31 17.75 -6.96
C THR A 196 4.18 17.83 -8.21
N ALA A 197 4.76 19.01 -8.45
CA ALA A 197 5.71 19.22 -9.53
C ALA A 197 7.18 19.02 -9.10
N ARG A 198 7.99 18.49 -10.02
CA ARG A 198 9.46 18.44 -9.95
C ARG A 198 10.06 19.01 -11.23
N GLY A 199 11.11 19.81 -11.12
CA GLY A 199 11.90 20.25 -12.29
C GLY A 199 11.20 21.24 -13.22
N ASN A 200 10.21 22.01 -12.73
CA ASN A 200 9.46 23.00 -13.50
C ASN A 200 8.80 22.44 -14.78
N PRO A 201 7.83 21.51 -14.65
CA PRO A 201 7.20 20.86 -15.79
C PRO A 201 6.51 21.87 -16.71
N GLN A 202 6.69 21.67 -18.01
CA GLN A 202 6.08 22.49 -19.06
C GLN A 202 4.83 21.81 -19.61
N ARG A 203 3.84 22.61 -19.99
CA ARG A 203 2.61 22.15 -20.64
C ARG A 203 2.82 22.10 -22.15
N PRO A 204 2.37 21.04 -22.85
CA PRO A 204 2.26 21.10 -24.30
C PRO A 204 1.26 22.20 -24.70
N ALA A 205 1.43 22.78 -25.89
CA ALA A 205 0.46 23.74 -26.40
C ALA A 205 -0.92 23.06 -26.59
N PRO A 206 -2.05 23.71 -26.25
CA PRO A 206 -3.38 23.14 -26.47
C PRO A 206 -3.58 22.68 -27.92
N GLY A 207 -4.11 21.47 -28.13
CA GLY A 207 -4.33 20.90 -29.47
C GLY A 207 -3.07 20.47 -30.23
N SER A 208 -1.88 20.60 -29.63
CA SER A 208 -0.62 20.17 -30.24
C SER A 208 -0.49 18.64 -30.33
N LYS A 209 0.48 18.19 -31.11
CA LYS A 209 0.83 16.77 -31.23
C LYS A 209 1.72 16.33 -30.07
N VAL A 210 1.27 15.31 -29.34
CA VAL A 210 2.01 14.72 -28.23
C VAL A 210 2.29 13.25 -28.52
N ARG A 211 3.39 12.72 -27.97
CA ARG A 211 3.68 11.28 -27.94
C ARG A 211 3.59 10.80 -26.51
N LEU A 212 2.61 9.95 -26.22
CA LEU A 212 2.50 9.25 -24.94
C LEU A 212 3.29 7.94 -25.01
N VAL A 213 4.26 7.77 -24.12
CA VAL A 213 4.96 6.50 -23.90
C VAL A 213 4.48 5.93 -22.58
N ALA A 214 3.89 4.73 -22.58
CA ALA A 214 3.35 4.10 -21.39
C ALA A 214 3.44 2.57 -21.45
N ARG A 215 3.35 1.90 -20.30
CA ARG A 215 3.28 0.43 -20.28
C ARG A 215 1.93 -0.02 -20.83
N GLN A 216 1.92 -1.00 -21.76
CA GLN A 216 0.71 -1.46 -22.45
C GLN A 216 -0.40 -1.86 -21.47
N ASP A 217 -0.09 -2.84 -20.61
CA ASP A 217 -0.96 -3.32 -19.54
C ASP A 217 -0.18 -3.42 -18.22
N VAL A 218 -0.84 -3.07 -17.13
CA VAL A 218 -0.36 -3.39 -15.78
C VAL A 218 -1.04 -4.69 -15.37
N VAL A 219 -0.31 -5.79 -15.48
CA VAL A 219 -0.81 -7.10 -15.04
C VAL A 219 -0.97 -7.05 -13.53
N SER A 220 -2.22 -7.05 -13.09
CA SER A 220 -2.55 -7.16 -11.67
C SER A 220 -2.72 -8.62 -11.28
N ASP A 221 -2.09 -9.00 -10.17
CA ASP A 221 -2.38 -10.24 -9.45
C ASP A 221 -3.64 -10.11 -8.59
N GLY A 222 -4.34 -8.97 -8.64
CA GLY A 222 -5.55 -8.69 -7.86
C GLY A 222 -5.26 -8.27 -6.41
N VAL A 223 -3.99 -8.25 -5.98
CA VAL A 223 -3.61 -8.02 -4.58
C VAL A 223 -2.50 -6.96 -4.44
N SER A 224 -1.47 -6.99 -5.29
CA SER A 224 -0.20 -6.26 -5.07
C SER A 224 0.21 -5.31 -6.20
N GLU A 225 -0.30 -5.49 -7.42
CA GLU A 225 0.00 -4.58 -8.55
C GLU A 225 -1.26 -4.12 -9.28
N ALA A 226 -1.91 -3.06 -8.81
CA ALA A 226 -2.90 -2.34 -9.63
C ALA A 226 -2.20 -1.24 -10.43
N GLY A 227 -2.69 -0.93 -11.63
CA GLY A 227 -2.22 0.22 -12.40
C GLY A 227 -3.23 0.62 -13.47
N VAL A 228 -2.93 1.71 -14.18
CA VAL A 228 -3.83 2.24 -15.21
C VAL A 228 -3.35 1.79 -16.60
N PRO A 229 -4.23 1.22 -17.44
CA PRO A 229 -3.90 0.90 -18.81
C PRO A 229 -3.45 2.12 -19.60
N ALA A 230 -2.48 1.95 -20.51
CA ALA A 230 -2.00 3.05 -21.36
C ALA A 230 -3.14 3.74 -22.13
N THR A 231 -4.15 2.98 -22.56
CA THR A 231 -5.31 3.47 -23.30
C THR A 231 -6.16 4.45 -22.50
N ALA A 232 -6.29 4.27 -21.17
CA ALA A 232 -7.02 5.21 -20.32
C ALA A 232 -6.30 6.55 -20.20
N ILE A 233 -4.97 6.55 -20.15
CA ILE A 233 -4.15 7.77 -20.13
C ILE A 233 -4.19 8.45 -21.50
N ALA A 234 -4.11 7.68 -22.58
CA ALA A 234 -4.26 8.21 -23.93
C ALA A 234 -5.61 8.91 -24.10
N ALA A 235 -6.71 8.27 -23.68
CA ALA A 235 -8.05 8.85 -23.72
C ALA A 235 -8.15 10.16 -22.93
N MET A 236 -7.56 10.23 -21.73
CA MET A 236 -7.49 11.47 -20.94
C MET A 236 -6.72 12.58 -21.70
N LEU A 237 -5.59 12.26 -22.33
CA LEU A 237 -4.78 13.22 -23.09
C LEU A 237 -5.45 13.65 -24.40
N SER A 238 -6.18 12.74 -25.06
CA SER A 238 -6.89 13.02 -26.33
C SER A 238 -8.00 14.05 -26.18
N ALA A 239 -8.46 14.33 -24.95
CA ALA A 239 -9.37 15.44 -24.69
C ALA A 239 -8.69 16.81 -24.88
N LEU A 240 -7.36 16.89 -24.88
CA LEU A 240 -6.59 18.13 -24.93
C LEU A 240 -5.60 18.21 -26.12
N PHE A 241 -5.17 17.07 -26.66
CA PHE A 241 -4.05 16.97 -27.61
C PHE A 241 -4.29 15.93 -28.71
N ASP A 242 -3.53 16.02 -29.82
CA ASP A 242 -3.42 14.96 -30.84
C ASP A 242 -2.38 13.94 -30.37
N VAL A 243 -2.85 12.79 -29.86
CA VAL A 243 -2.03 11.80 -29.13
C VAL A 243 -1.56 10.68 -30.05
N ASP A 244 -0.25 10.51 -30.15
CA ASP A 244 0.41 9.30 -30.64
C ASP A 244 0.78 8.42 -29.45
N LEU A 245 0.18 7.22 -29.35
CA LEU A 245 0.44 6.30 -28.25
C LEU A 245 1.50 5.26 -28.66
N VAL A 246 2.60 5.22 -27.90
CA VAL A 246 3.61 4.17 -27.96
C VAL A 246 3.56 3.37 -26.67
N THR A 247 3.41 2.05 -26.78
CA THR A 247 3.38 1.16 -25.62
C THR A 247 4.59 0.25 -25.55
N PHE A 248 5.01 -0.07 -24.33
CA PHE A 248 6.01 -1.10 -24.06
C PHE A 248 5.46 -2.15 -23.08
N ALA A 249 5.89 -3.41 -23.23
CA ALA A 249 5.52 -4.48 -22.30
C ALA A 249 6.48 -4.54 -21.10
N ASP A 250 7.77 -4.40 -21.38
CA ASP A 250 8.86 -4.45 -20.41
C ASP A 250 9.86 -3.33 -20.69
N ALA A 251 10.18 -2.56 -19.65
CA ALA A 251 11.05 -1.39 -19.75
C ALA A 251 12.53 -1.77 -19.95
N GLU A 252 12.95 -2.96 -19.52
CA GLU A 252 14.35 -3.40 -19.63
C GLU A 252 14.71 -3.86 -21.04
N THR A 253 13.74 -4.38 -21.78
CA THR A 253 13.92 -4.92 -23.14
C THR A 253 13.42 -3.97 -24.23
N PHE A 254 12.72 -2.90 -23.86
CA PHE A 254 12.25 -1.88 -24.80
C PHE A 254 13.42 -1.06 -25.36
N ASP A 255 13.47 -0.88 -26.68
CA ASP A 255 14.46 -0.03 -27.32
C ASP A 255 14.07 1.45 -27.23
N TRP A 256 14.55 2.10 -26.18
CA TRP A 256 14.31 3.51 -25.91
C TRP A 256 14.92 4.45 -26.96
N ASN A 257 15.96 4.00 -27.68
CA ASN A 257 16.58 4.79 -28.76
C ASN A 257 15.77 4.76 -30.06
N ALA A 258 14.89 3.77 -30.22
CA ALA A 258 14.01 3.65 -31.39
C ALA A 258 12.75 4.54 -31.30
N LEU A 259 12.55 5.24 -30.18
CA LEU A 259 11.46 6.21 -30.07
C LEU A 259 11.66 7.33 -31.10
N PRO A 260 10.66 7.64 -31.94
CA PRO A 260 10.85 8.64 -32.99
C PRO A 260 11.14 10.03 -32.39
N ASP A 261 12.05 10.75 -33.02
CA ASP A 261 12.32 12.16 -32.76
C ASP A 261 11.76 13.01 -33.90
N ASP A 262 10.43 13.13 -33.94
CA ASP A 262 9.66 13.86 -34.95
C ASP A 262 9.20 15.24 -34.45
N GLY A 263 9.83 15.76 -33.38
CA GLY A 263 9.52 17.05 -32.77
C GLY A 263 8.23 17.11 -31.94
N ARG A 264 7.55 15.97 -31.72
CA ARG A 264 6.40 15.89 -30.82
C ARG A 264 6.82 16.12 -29.37
N PHE A 265 5.95 16.75 -28.59
CA PHE A 265 6.13 16.81 -27.13
C PHE A 265 5.92 15.41 -26.54
N THR A 266 6.94 14.87 -25.89
CA THR A 266 6.93 13.49 -25.35
C THR A 266 6.54 13.46 -23.88
N ILE A 267 5.56 12.62 -23.56
CA ILE A 267 5.07 12.37 -22.21
C ILE A 267 5.35 10.91 -21.87
N LEU A 268 6.11 10.65 -20.81
CA LEU A 268 6.22 9.32 -20.21
C LEU A 268 5.18 9.19 -19.10
N ALA A 269 4.33 8.16 -19.13
CA ALA A 269 3.45 7.83 -18.02
C ALA A 269 3.91 6.54 -17.33
N SER A 270 4.29 6.65 -16.06
CA SER A 270 4.65 5.52 -15.22
C SER A 270 3.44 5.06 -14.42
N THR A 271 2.93 3.89 -14.81
CA THR A 271 1.66 3.34 -14.33
C THR A 271 1.81 2.18 -13.35
N SER A 272 3.06 1.79 -13.04
CA SER A 272 3.39 0.72 -12.09
C SER A 272 4.27 1.26 -10.95
N ARG A 273 4.44 0.50 -9.87
CA ARG A 273 5.29 0.89 -8.73
C ARG A 273 6.79 0.71 -8.99
N ARG A 274 7.18 0.01 -10.06
CA ARG A 274 8.57 -0.41 -10.31
C ARG A 274 9.41 0.72 -10.89
N ARG A 275 10.63 0.90 -10.38
CA ARG A 275 11.62 1.83 -10.95
C ARG A 275 12.08 1.33 -12.33
N TYR A 276 12.46 2.25 -13.22
CA TYR A 276 13.06 1.89 -14.51
C TYR A 276 14.52 1.47 -14.32
N GLY A 277 15.05 0.50 -15.07
CA GLY A 277 16.45 0.09 -14.96
C GLY A 277 17.44 1.04 -15.63
N PRO A 278 18.76 0.83 -15.43
CA PRO A 278 19.81 1.74 -15.90
C PRO A 278 19.78 2.00 -17.41
N HIS A 279 19.38 1.00 -18.21
CA HIS A 279 19.31 1.13 -19.66
C HIS A 279 18.34 2.23 -20.09
N ALA A 280 17.10 2.19 -19.59
CA ALA A 280 16.08 3.20 -19.87
C ALA A 280 16.52 4.61 -19.44
N ARG A 281 17.11 4.72 -18.24
CA ARG A 281 17.54 6.00 -17.65
C ARG A 281 18.65 6.70 -18.45
N ALA A 282 19.47 5.93 -19.15
CA ALA A 282 20.65 6.44 -19.87
C ALA A 282 20.38 6.77 -21.35
N THR A 283 19.27 6.30 -21.92
CA THR A 283 19.06 6.28 -23.38
C THR A 283 18.03 7.28 -23.86
N TRP A 284 17.05 7.66 -23.03
CA TRP A 284 15.98 8.55 -23.45
C TRP A 284 15.49 9.43 -22.31
N THR A 285 15.01 10.63 -22.63
CA THR A 285 14.45 11.58 -21.66
C THR A 285 13.15 12.18 -22.22
N PRO A 286 12.01 12.05 -21.52
CA PRO A 286 10.77 12.69 -21.93
C PRO A 286 10.81 14.21 -21.68
N HIS A 287 9.97 14.96 -22.39
CA HIS A 287 9.73 16.37 -22.05
C HIS A 287 8.94 16.52 -20.73
N LEU A 288 8.04 15.57 -20.44
CA LEU A 288 7.28 15.50 -19.19
C LEU A 288 7.14 14.07 -18.71
N HIS A 289 7.38 13.84 -17.43
CA HIS A 289 7.16 12.56 -16.78
C HIS A 289 5.94 12.61 -15.84
N LEU A 290 4.92 11.80 -16.10
CA LEU A 290 3.80 11.54 -15.20
C LEU A 290 4.12 10.32 -14.33
N ALA A 291 4.57 10.54 -13.10
CA ALA A 291 4.82 9.50 -12.11
C ALA A 291 3.54 9.23 -11.31
N LEU A 292 2.73 8.26 -11.78
CA LEU A 292 1.36 8.09 -11.32
C LEU A 292 1.20 7.20 -10.08
N TRP A 293 2.28 6.62 -9.56
CA TRP A 293 2.20 5.75 -8.38
C TRP A 293 3.40 5.91 -7.46
N ASN A 294 4.57 5.39 -7.84
CA ASN A 294 5.78 5.51 -7.04
C ASN A 294 6.48 6.84 -7.34
N PRO A 295 6.53 7.81 -6.40
CA PRO A 295 7.10 9.12 -6.69
C PRO A 295 8.59 9.04 -7.07
N TYR A 296 9.31 8.03 -6.57
CA TYR A 296 10.72 7.81 -6.89
C TYR A 296 10.99 7.57 -8.39
N GLN A 297 9.98 7.19 -9.18
CA GLN A 297 10.12 7.13 -10.64
C GLN A 297 10.45 8.50 -11.25
N ALA A 298 9.99 9.60 -10.65
CA ALA A 298 10.35 10.95 -11.10
C ALA A 298 11.85 11.29 -10.94
N LEU A 299 12.64 10.40 -10.30
CA LEU A 299 14.09 10.49 -10.22
C LEU A 299 14.80 9.57 -11.25
N ASP A 300 14.07 8.72 -11.97
CA ASP A 300 14.65 7.80 -12.96
C ASP A 300 15.09 8.53 -14.23
N PHE A 301 14.37 9.58 -14.61
CA PHE A 301 14.66 10.37 -15.80
C PHE A 301 15.10 11.78 -15.41
N ALA A 302 16.05 12.33 -16.16
CA ALA A 302 16.48 13.73 -16.05
C ALA A 302 15.46 14.69 -16.68
N ALA A 303 14.18 14.51 -16.34
CA ALA A 303 13.05 15.24 -16.89
C ALA A 303 12.24 15.94 -15.77
N PRO A 304 11.55 17.04 -16.10
CA PRO A 304 10.47 17.55 -15.27
C PRO A 304 9.36 16.52 -15.09
N ALA A 305 8.74 16.50 -13.91
CA ALA A 305 7.73 15.51 -13.58
C ALA A 305 6.54 16.06 -12.81
N LEU A 306 5.39 15.41 -12.99
CA LEU A 306 4.24 15.47 -12.10
C LEU A 306 4.11 14.16 -11.33
N MET A 307 3.92 14.25 -10.03
CA MET A 307 3.68 13.12 -9.14
C MET A 307 2.26 13.20 -8.59
N THR A 308 1.50 12.12 -8.75
CA THR A 308 0.12 12.03 -8.24
C THR A 308 0.01 11.15 -7.00
N TYR A 309 0.97 10.24 -6.75
CA TYR A 309 0.95 9.26 -5.64
C TYR A 309 -0.13 8.17 -5.77
N GLY A 310 -0.78 8.09 -6.92
CA GLY A 310 -1.81 7.12 -7.23
C GLY A 310 -2.56 7.50 -8.49
N PHE A 311 -3.37 6.58 -8.99
CA PHE A 311 -3.91 6.64 -10.34
C PHE A 311 -5.44 6.51 -10.36
N ALA A 312 -6.10 6.78 -9.23
CA ALA A 312 -7.55 6.87 -9.16
C ALA A 312 -8.09 7.95 -10.12
N PRO A 313 -9.35 7.87 -10.59
CA PRO A 313 -9.90 8.83 -11.54
C PRO A 313 -9.69 10.31 -11.14
N PRO A 314 -9.91 10.74 -9.87
CA PRO A 314 -9.67 12.13 -9.49
C PRO A 314 -8.19 12.55 -9.52
N ALA A 315 -7.25 11.60 -9.41
CA ALA A 315 -5.82 11.85 -9.57
C ALA A 315 -5.48 12.19 -11.04
N LEU A 316 -6.08 11.45 -11.99
CA LEU A 316 -5.95 11.70 -13.41
C LEU A 316 -6.67 13.00 -13.82
N ASP A 317 -7.82 13.29 -13.22
CA ASP A 317 -8.51 14.57 -13.41
C ASP A 317 -7.65 15.75 -12.95
N ALA A 318 -6.89 15.61 -11.86
CA ALA A 318 -5.94 16.64 -11.43
C ALA A 318 -4.81 16.85 -12.46
N VAL A 319 -4.27 15.78 -13.05
CA VAL A 319 -3.28 15.88 -14.14
C VAL A 319 -3.89 16.57 -15.37
N ARG A 320 -5.10 16.19 -15.78
CA ARG A 320 -5.82 16.82 -16.90
C ARG A 320 -6.03 18.31 -16.63
N ALA A 321 -6.51 18.68 -15.44
CA ALA A 321 -6.73 20.06 -15.05
C ALA A 321 -5.42 20.88 -15.07
N TRP A 322 -4.31 20.28 -14.63
CA TRP A 322 -3.00 20.94 -14.73
C TRP A 322 -2.57 21.13 -16.19
N LEU A 323 -2.71 20.10 -17.04
CA LEU A 323 -2.38 20.18 -18.47
C LEU A 323 -3.22 21.22 -19.21
N ALA A 324 -4.49 21.38 -18.83
CA ALA A 324 -5.40 22.40 -19.34
C ALA A 324 -5.12 23.82 -18.81
N GLY A 325 -4.22 23.97 -17.81
CA GLY A 325 -3.91 25.26 -17.19
C GLY A 325 -4.95 25.73 -16.17
N GLU A 326 -5.82 24.85 -15.68
CA GLU A 326 -6.87 25.16 -14.70
C GLU A 326 -6.35 25.19 -13.26
N ILE A 327 -5.30 24.42 -12.97
CA ILE A 327 -4.67 24.33 -11.65
C ILE A 327 -3.14 24.32 -11.76
N GLU A 328 -2.50 24.63 -10.63
CA GLU A 328 -1.06 24.46 -10.43
C GLU A 328 -0.76 23.26 -9.52
N ALA A 329 0.40 22.64 -9.73
CA ALA A 329 0.87 21.50 -8.94
C ALA A 329 1.62 21.97 -7.68
N VAL A 330 0.84 22.30 -6.65
CA VAL A 330 1.32 22.96 -5.41
C VAL A 330 1.76 21.99 -4.30
N GLY A 331 1.57 20.69 -4.51
CA GLY A 331 1.89 19.67 -3.53
C GLY A 331 3.36 19.64 -3.16
N ARG A 332 3.67 18.92 -2.07
CA ARG A 332 5.03 18.69 -1.60
C ARG A 332 5.27 17.19 -1.48
N CYS A 333 6.41 16.74 -1.98
CA CYS A 333 6.76 15.33 -1.90
C CYS A 333 6.92 14.92 -0.43
N PRO A 334 6.15 13.93 0.07
CA PRO A 334 6.16 13.55 1.47
C PRO A 334 7.31 12.60 1.84
N VAL A 335 8.18 12.28 0.87
CA VAL A 335 9.29 11.34 1.03
C VAL A 335 10.63 12.02 0.76
N PRO A 336 11.74 11.52 1.35
CA PRO A 336 13.07 12.08 1.12
C PRO A 336 13.53 11.90 -0.33
N GLY A 337 14.62 12.59 -0.71
CA GLY A 337 15.22 12.50 -2.04
C GLY A 337 14.69 13.50 -3.08
N PHE A 338 13.75 14.37 -2.70
CA PHE A 338 13.12 15.37 -3.57
C PHE A 338 13.38 16.82 -3.15
N LEU A 339 14.40 17.06 -2.31
CA LEU A 339 14.74 18.41 -1.88
C LEU A 339 14.94 19.31 -3.10
N ARG A 340 14.31 20.49 -3.08
CA ARG A 340 14.59 21.55 -4.04
C ARG A 340 16.05 21.91 -3.86
N THR A 341 16.89 21.62 -4.84
CA THR A 341 18.19 22.28 -4.93
C THR A 341 17.90 23.79 -4.91
N PRO A 342 18.55 24.57 -4.02
CA PRO A 342 18.28 26.00 -3.87
C PRO A 342 18.46 26.78 -5.17
#